data_AF-A0A072NB29-F1
#
_entry.id   AF-A0A072NB29-F1
#
_cell.length_a   1.000
_cell.length_b   1.000
_cell.length_c   1.000
_cell.angle_alpha   90.00
_cell.angle_beta   90.00
_cell.angle_gamma   90.00
#
_symmetry.space_group_name_H-M   'P 1'
#
loop_
_entity.id
_entity.type
_entity.pdbx_description
1 polymer ?
#
loop_
_entity_poly.entity_id
_entity_poly.type
_entity_poly.pdbx_seq_one_letter_code
_entity_poly.pdbx_strand_id
1 'polypeptide(L)'
;MKVALPLAALLTSAALAAPTGRDVSRAATRTAEALGGVLRTCPASFSRVGTPDKQCVGAAGRVEAVRGQLSAALGGDLYGVWRSRDGQRSVYNWVRTPGGYVYLRVQPDPEGRAGSLLYLDLPPQSAGSQAAPQAKPAVTVTPRAQTPPPASAAPAPQPTPTPRPAPAATPAPRSLAPVPFTRTLRLQAQRLNGADVRAVQDRLIALTRPSGGGHGDGWYGPVTAATVRAFQAANGLPVTGTVDRATWDRLFSEEAKPFPASSIALP
;
A
#
# COMPACT_ATOMS: atom_id res chain seq x y z
N MET A 1 25.63 57.73 -16.03
CA MET A 1 24.35 57.21 -15.49
C MET A 1 24.09 55.85 -16.14
N LYS A 2 24.21 54.75 -15.38
CA LYS A 2 24.06 53.38 -15.88
C LYS A 2 22.58 52.99 -15.87
N VAL A 3 22.05 52.59 -17.02
CA VAL A 3 20.69 52.08 -17.21
C VAL A 3 20.62 50.65 -16.68
N ALA A 4 19.75 50.40 -15.70
CA ALA A 4 19.46 49.07 -15.19
C ALA A 4 18.39 48.40 -16.08
N LEU A 5 18.74 47.29 -16.73
CA LEU A 5 17.77 46.35 -17.31
C LEU A 5 17.28 45.39 -16.21
N PRO A 6 15.97 45.14 -16.05
CA PRO A 6 15.51 44.06 -15.20
C PRO A 6 15.60 42.74 -15.98
N LEU A 7 16.37 41.79 -15.43
CA LEU A 7 16.38 40.39 -15.86
C LEU A 7 15.04 39.76 -15.47
N ALA A 8 14.14 39.58 -16.44
CA ALA A 8 12.94 38.79 -16.23
C ALA A 8 13.33 37.31 -16.11
N ALA A 9 13.28 36.76 -14.90
CA ALA A 9 13.47 35.35 -14.64
C ALA A 9 12.32 34.54 -15.26
N LEU A 10 12.58 33.89 -16.38
CA LEU A 10 11.70 32.88 -16.97
C LEU A 10 11.69 31.65 -16.04
N LEU A 11 10.67 31.54 -15.20
CA LEU A 11 10.32 30.30 -14.52
C LEU A 11 9.72 29.34 -15.55
N THR A 12 10.57 28.54 -16.20
CA THR A 12 10.14 27.35 -16.92
C THR A 12 9.70 26.30 -15.90
N SER A 13 8.40 26.21 -15.67
CA SER A 13 7.79 25.07 -14.98
C SER A 13 8.16 23.80 -15.73
N ALA A 14 9.10 23.02 -15.19
CA ALA A 14 9.33 21.66 -15.66
C ALA A 14 8.06 20.86 -15.40
N ALA A 15 7.25 20.66 -16.44
CA ALA A 15 6.21 19.66 -16.41
C ALA A 15 6.86 18.34 -16.00
N LEU A 16 6.31 17.66 -14.99
CA LEU A 16 6.71 16.30 -14.62
C LEU A 16 6.58 15.44 -15.89
N ALA A 17 7.72 15.17 -16.53
CA ALA A 17 7.77 14.40 -17.76
C ALA A 17 7.21 13.00 -17.48
N ALA A 18 6.42 12.46 -18.41
CA ALA A 18 6.01 11.07 -18.36
C ALA A 18 7.25 10.16 -18.51
N PRO A 19 7.25 8.97 -17.89
CA PRO A 19 8.39 8.07 -17.97
C PRO A 19 8.63 7.66 -19.42
N THR A 20 9.91 7.55 -19.78
CA THR A 20 10.37 7.21 -21.14
C THR A 20 11.14 5.88 -21.12
N GLY A 21 11.48 5.32 -22.28
CA GLY A 21 12.35 4.14 -22.36
C GLY A 21 13.72 4.33 -21.68
N ARG A 22 14.19 5.57 -21.54
CA ARG A 22 15.40 5.89 -20.73
C ARG A 22 15.17 5.65 -19.24
N ASP A 23 13.96 5.93 -18.74
CA ASP A 23 13.59 5.65 -17.35
C ASP A 23 13.48 4.15 -17.11
N VAL A 24 12.90 3.40 -18.06
CA VAL A 24 12.86 1.93 -18.00
C VAL A 24 14.28 1.34 -17.96
N SER A 25 15.17 1.83 -18.82
CA SER A 25 16.57 1.41 -18.87
C SER A 25 17.30 1.69 -17.55
N ARG A 26 17.15 2.90 -17.00
CA ARG A 26 17.74 3.26 -15.70
C ARG A 26 17.21 2.39 -14.56
N ALA A 27 15.90 2.16 -14.52
CA ALA A 27 15.28 1.30 -13.52
C ALA A 27 15.79 -0.15 -13.64
N ALA A 28 15.98 -0.65 -14.86
CA ALA A 28 16.45 -2.01 -15.12
C ALA A 28 17.91 -2.19 -14.70
N THR A 29 18.79 -1.24 -15.03
CA THR A 29 20.20 -1.23 -14.57
C THR A 29 20.28 -1.20 -13.05
N ARG A 30 19.57 -0.25 -12.40
CA ARG A 30 19.54 -0.13 -10.94
C ARG A 30 19.05 -1.41 -10.27
N THR A 31 18.04 -2.05 -10.87
CA THR A 31 17.48 -3.31 -10.40
C THR A 31 18.46 -4.48 -10.55
N ALA A 32 19.19 -4.54 -11.67
CA ALA A 32 20.23 -5.53 -11.88
C ALA A 32 21.36 -5.38 -10.85
N GLU A 33 21.85 -4.16 -10.63
CA GLU A 33 22.89 -3.87 -9.63
C GLU A 33 22.43 -4.23 -8.21
N ALA A 34 21.21 -3.86 -7.84
CA ALA A 34 20.64 -4.16 -6.52
C ALA A 34 20.54 -5.66 -6.21
N LEU A 35 20.46 -6.49 -7.24
CA LEU A 35 20.25 -7.94 -7.12
C LEU A 35 21.47 -8.77 -7.48
N GLY A 36 22.55 -8.15 -7.96
CA GLY A 36 23.61 -8.87 -8.68
C GLY A 36 23.08 -9.63 -9.90
N GLY A 37 22.00 -9.12 -10.50
CA GLY A 37 21.34 -9.68 -11.67
C GLY A 37 21.98 -9.23 -12.98
N VAL A 38 21.53 -9.83 -14.09
CA VAL A 38 22.06 -9.58 -15.44
C VAL A 38 20.93 -9.08 -16.35
N LEU A 39 21.14 -7.93 -16.99
CA LEU A 39 20.28 -7.45 -18.07
C LEU A 39 20.32 -8.41 -19.25
N ARG A 40 19.15 -8.76 -19.79
CA ARG A 40 19.04 -9.73 -20.89
C ARG A 40 17.84 -9.45 -21.77
N THR A 41 17.86 -10.01 -22.97
CA THR A 41 16.70 -10.02 -23.85
C THR A 41 15.51 -10.66 -23.15
N CYS A 42 14.34 -10.02 -23.26
CA CYS A 42 13.12 -10.59 -22.70
C CYS A 42 12.77 -11.91 -23.40
N PRO A 43 12.32 -12.95 -22.66
CA PRO A 43 11.93 -14.22 -23.23
C PRO A 43 10.88 -14.08 -24.32
N ALA A 44 10.82 -15.04 -25.25
CA ALA A 44 9.87 -15.02 -26.37
C ALA A 44 8.41 -14.90 -25.93
N SER A 45 8.06 -15.38 -24.73
CA SER A 45 6.73 -15.22 -24.13
C SER A 45 6.31 -13.76 -23.91
N PHE A 46 7.27 -12.83 -23.88
CA PHE A 46 7.03 -11.39 -23.75
C PHE A 46 7.07 -10.64 -25.08
N SER A 47 7.26 -11.32 -26.21
CA SER A 47 7.33 -10.70 -27.54
C SER A 47 6.07 -9.86 -27.87
N ARG A 48 4.90 -10.30 -27.42
CA ARG A 48 3.61 -9.61 -27.60
C ARG A 48 3.12 -8.87 -26.35
N VAL A 49 3.96 -8.81 -25.31
CA VAL A 49 3.60 -8.21 -24.02
C VAL A 49 4.37 -6.91 -23.88
N GLY A 50 3.65 -5.84 -23.52
CA GLY A 50 4.24 -4.54 -23.20
C GLY A 50 4.71 -3.71 -24.38
N THR A 51 5.51 -2.70 -24.07
CA THR A 51 6.02 -1.75 -25.05
C THR A 51 7.32 -2.24 -25.70
N PRO A 52 7.78 -1.59 -26.78
CA PRO A 52 9.12 -1.82 -27.34
C PRO A 52 10.25 -1.50 -26.35
N ASP A 53 10.00 -0.63 -25.36
CA ASP A 53 11.00 -0.18 -24.39
C ASP A 53 11.18 -1.12 -23.19
N LYS A 54 10.45 -2.24 -23.15
CA LYS A 54 10.53 -3.22 -22.06
C LYS A 54 11.96 -3.73 -21.85
N GLN A 55 12.31 -4.00 -20.60
CA GLN A 55 13.60 -4.52 -20.19
C GLN A 55 13.42 -5.74 -19.28
N CYS A 56 14.37 -6.67 -19.37
CA CYS A 56 14.36 -7.88 -18.55
C CYS A 56 15.68 -8.06 -17.82
N VAL A 57 15.59 -8.44 -16.54
CA VAL A 57 16.73 -8.74 -15.68
C VAL A 57 16.56 -10.16 -15.15
N GLY A 58 17.56 -11.02 -15.37
CA GLY A 58 17.65 -12.31 -14.70
C GLY A 58 18.33 -12.14 -13.35
N ALA A 59 17.73 -12.65 -12.28
CA ALA A 59 18.30 -12.58 -10.93
C ALA A 59 18.26 -13.95 -10.26
N ALA A 60 19.38 -14.32 -9.64
CA ALA A 60 19.52 -15.59 -8.94
C ALA A 60 18.53 -15.71 -7.76
N GLY A 61 17.98 -16.91 -7.58
CA GLY A 61 17.12 -17.23 -6.44
C GLY A 61 15.63 -17.24 -6.75
N ARG A 62 14.84 -17.61 -5.73
CA ARG A 62 13.37 -17.68 -5.84
C ARG A 62 12.77 -16.29 -5.78
N VAL A 63 11.58 -16.15 -6.36
CA VAL A 63 10.82 -14.89 -6.45
C VAL A 63 10.75 -14.17 -5.11
N GLU A 64 10.51 -14.87 -4.01
CA GLU A 64 10.38 -14.28 -2.67
C GLU A 64 11.68 -13.65 -2.17
N ALA A 65 12.81 -14.34 -2.38
CA ALA A 65 14.12 -13.87 -1.97
C ALA A 65 14.52 -12.61 -2.75
N VAL A 66 14.37 -12.67 -4.08
CA VAL A 66 14.63 -11.54 -4.99
C VAL A 66 13.78 -10.33 -4.61
N ARG A 67 12.52 -10.54 -4.21
CA ARG A 67 11.64 -9.46 -3.79
C ARG A 67 12.01 -8.86 -2.44
N GLY A 68 12.48 -9.67 -1.50
CA GLY A 68 13.04 -9.18 -0.23
C GLY A 68 14.25 -8.28 -0.47
N GLN A 69 15.16 -8.71 -1.33
CA GLN A 69 16.35 -7.94 -1.73
C GLN A 69 15.98 -6.64 -2.43
N LEU A 70 15.06 -6.66 -3.39
CA LEU A 70 14.55 -5.45 -4.04
C LEU A 70 13.97 -4.45 -3.03
N SER A 71 13.15 -4.92 -2.10
CA SER A 71 12.53 -4.04 -1.10
C SER A 71 13.56 -3.44 -0.15
N ALA A 72 14.62 -4.17 0.18
CA ALA A 72 15.72 -3.67 1.00
C ALA A 72 16.58 -2.67 0.23
N ALA A 73 16.86 -2.91 -1.04
CA ALA A 73 17.76 -2.09 -1.85
C ALA A 73 17.10 -0.80 -2.38
N LEU A 74 15.84 -0.89 -2.82
CA LEU A 74 15.13 0.24 -3.42
C LEU A 74 14.31 1.03 -2.39
N GLY A 75 13.99 0.44 -1.24
CA GLY A 75 13.33 1.12 -0.13
C GLY A 75 12.09 1.92 -0.56
N GLY A 76 12.13 3.24 -0.31
CA GLY A 76 11.04 4.17 -0.63
C GLY A 76 10.83 4.42 -2.13
N ASP A 77 11.76 4.03 -3.00
CA ASP A 77 11.61 4.14 -4.44
C ASP A 77 10.87 2.96 -5.07
N LEU A 78 10.59 1.90 -4.30
CA LEU A 78 9.80 0.76 -4.76
C LEU A 78 8.38 0.82 -4.17
N TYR A 79 7.43 1.21 -5.01
CA TYR A 79 6.01 1.28 -4.69
C TYR A 79 5.30 0.05 -5.23
N GLY A 80 4.58 -0.72 -4.42
CA GLY A 80 3.96 -1.96 -4.90
C GLY A 80 2.69 -2.33 -4.14
N VAL A 81 1.64 -2.59 -4.92
CA VAL A 81 0.41 -3.23 -4.46
C VAL A 81 0.59 -4.71 -4.71
N TRP A 82 0.80 -5.45 -3.63
CA TRP A 82 0.93 -6.89 -3.69
C TRP A 82 -0.47 -7.45 -4.03
N ARG A 83 -0.57 -8.26 -5.08
CA ARG A 83 -1.80 -9.01 -5.39
C ARG A 83 -1.38 -10.40 -5.84
N SER A 84 -1.90 -11.41 -5.17
CA SER A 84 -1.79 -12.79 -5.59
C SER A 84 -3.19 -13.21 -6.03
N ARG A 85 -3.47 -13.17 -7.33
CA ARG A 85 -4.77 -13.64 -7.84
C ARG A 85 -4.73 -15.09 -8.32
N ASP A 86 -3.62 -15.56 -8.90
CA ASP A 86 -3.70 -16.75 -9.77
C ASP A 86 -2.60 -17.82 -9.54
N GLY A 87 -2.02 -17.94 -8.35
CA GLY A 87 -0.92 -18.90 -8.08
C GLY A 87 0.40 -18.61 -8.83
N GLN A 88 0.39 -17.70 -9.81
CA GLN A 88 1.52 -17.25 -10.62
C GLN A 88 2.38 -16.15 -9.96
N ARG A 89 2.12 -15.81 -8.68
CA ARG A 89 2.92 -14.88 -7.83
C ARG A 89 3.33 -13.55 -8.47
N SER A 90 2.60 -13.10 -9.47
CA SER A 90 2.96 -11.94 -10.26
C SER A 90 2.39 -10.68 -9.64
N VAL A 91 3.26 -9.75 -9.25
CA VAL A 91 2.89 -8.55 -8.50
C VAL A 91 3.22 -7.30 -9.30
N TYR A 92 2.31 -6.33 -9.21
CA TYR A 92 2.49 -4.98 -9.72
C TYR A 92 3.40 -4.20 -8.76
N ASN A 93 4.64 -3.96 -9.17
CA ASN A 93 5.52 -3.01 -8.52
C ASN A 93 5.78 -1.84 -9.49
N TRP A 94 6.16 -0.71 -8.92
CA TRP A 94 6.46 0.52 -9.58
C TRP A 94 7.77 1.01 -8.99
N VAL A 95 8.76 1.26 -9.85
CA VAL A 95 10.03 1.85 -9.46
C VAL A 95 9.96 3.34 -9.76
N ARG A 96 10.20 4.16 -8.74
CA ARG A 96 10.30 5.61 -8.87
C ARG A 96 11.60 5.95 -9.61
N THR A 97 11.46 6.78 -10.63
CA THR A 97 12.54 7.34 -11.43
C THR A 97 12.38 8.86 -11.54
N PRO A 98 13.40 9.61 -11.98
CA PRO A 98 13.28 11.05 -12.19
C PRO A 98 12.15 11.42 -13.18
N GLY A 99 11.87 10.56 -14.16
CA GLY A 99 10.78 10.74 -15.13
C GLY A 99 9.43 10.13 -14.71
N GLY A 100 9.25 9.72 -13.45
CA GLY A 100 8.00 9.12 -12.97
C GLY A 100 8.14 7.64 -12.63
N TYR A 101 7.08 6.85 -12.84
CA TYR A 101 7.03 5.47 -12.38
C TYR A 101 7.22 4.46 -13.52
N VAL A 102 8.11 3.50 -13.32
CA VAL A 102 8.34 2.37 -14.22
C VAL A 102 7.68 1.13 -13.63
N TYR A 103 6.91 0.40 -14.43
CA TYR A 103 6.32 -0.86 -14.01
C TYR A 103 7.40 -1.93 -13.82
N LEU A 104 7.31 -2.71 -12.74
CA LEU A 104 8.22 -3.82 -12.41
C LEU A 104 7.41 -5.04 -11.93
N ARG A 105 7.62 -6.18 -12.59
CA ARG A 105 7.07 -7.48 -12.21
C ARG A 105 8.21 -8.45 -11.93
N VAL A 106 8.14 -9.16 -10.81
CA VAL A 106 9.02 -10.29 -10.51
C VAL A 106 8.24 -11.58 -10.66
N GLN A 107 8.82 -12.56 -11.35
CA GLN A 107 8.21 -13.87 -11.58
C GLN A 107 9.30 -14.96 -11.68
N PRO A 108 8.93 -16.25 -11.63
CA PRO A 108 9.87 -17.31 -11.97
C PRO A 108 10.40 -17.10 -13.38
N ASP A 109 11.67 -17.41 -13.58
CA ASP A 109 12.26 -17.35 -14.92
C ASP A 109 11.59 -18.40 -15.82
N PRO A 110 10.83 -18.01 -16.87
CA PRO A 110 10.16 -18.97 -17.75
C PRO A 110 11.14 -19.84 -18.53
N GLU A 111 12.38 -19.38 -18.71
CA GLU A 111 13.45 -20.12 -19.39
C GLU A 111 14.36 -20.87 -18.39
N GLY A 112 14.12 -20.73 -17.08
CA GLY A 112 14.87 -21.41 -16.04
C GLY A 112 16.35 -20.99 -15.89
N ARG A 113 16.79 -19.91 -16.55
CA ARG A 113 18.22 -19.52 -16.61
C ARG A 113 18.73 -18.83 -15.34
N ALA A 114 17.89 -18.11 -14.62
CA ALA A 114 18.28 -17.34 -13.42
C ALA A 114 17.45 -17.68 -12.17
N GLY A 115 16.42 -18.52 -12.27
CA GLY A 115 15.49 -18.79 -11.16
C GLY A 115 14.39 -17.73 -11.04
N SER A 116 14.71 -16.44 -11.13
CA SER A 116 13.73 -15.36 -11.24
C SER A 116 14.01 -14.42 -12.43
N LEU A 117 12.93 -13.89 -13.00
CA LEU A 117 12.96 -12.87 -14.02
C LEU A 117 12.21 -11.63 -13.53
N LEU A 118 12.84 -10.48 -13.71
CA LEU A 118 12.23 -9.18 -13.52
C LEU A 118 11.93 -8.58 -14.88
N TYR A 119 10.68 -8.19 -15.06
CA TYR A 119 10.16 -7.52 -16.23
C TYR A 119 9.90 -6.06 -15.88
N LEU A 120 10.50 -5.13 -16.61
CA LEU A 120 10.30 -3.69 -16.44
C LEU A 120 9.76 -3.07 -17.72
N ASP A 121 8.83 -2.13 -17.59
CA ASP A 121 8.21 -1.48 -18.74
C ASP A 121 7.61 -0.11 -18.38
N LEU A 122 7.26 0.67 -19.39
CA LEU A 122 6.41 1.84 -19.23
C LEU A 122 5.04 1.44 -18.66
N PRO A 123 4.40 2.32 -17.88
CA PRO A 123 3.01 2.11 -17.48
C PRO A 123 2.14 1.87 -18.71
N PRO A 124 1.14 0.97 -18.65
CA PRO A 124 0.11 0.94 -19.68
C PRO A 124 -0.52 2.32 -19.78
N GLN A 125 -0.60 2.87 -21.01
CA GLN A 125 -1.22 4.18 -21.21
C GLN A 125 -2.70 4.08 -20.82
N SER A 126 -3.07 4.76 -19.73
CA SER A 126 -4.47 4.98 -19.40
C SER A 126 -5.10 5.72 -20.58
N ALA A 127 -6.13 5.15 -21.20
CA ALA A 127 -7.05 5.94 -22.00
C ALA A 127 -7.56 7.09 -21.12
N GLY A 128 -7.22 8.33 -21.45
CA GLY A 128 -7.67 9.53 -20.75
C GLY A 128 -6.88 9.86 -19.47
N SER A 129 -5.67 10.39 -19.63
CA SER A 129 -4.96 11.09 -18.56
C SER A 129 -5.65 12.44 -18.28
N GLN A 130 -6.51 12.50 -17.27
CA GLN A 130 -6.83 13.77 -16.61
C GLN A 130 -5.86 13.96 -15.45
N ALA A 131 -5.09 15.03 -15.56
CA ALA A 131 -4.07 15.46 -14.62
C ALA A 131 -4.59 15.50 -13.18
N ALA A 132 -3.75 14.99 -12.26
CA ALA A 132 -3.89 15.26 -10.84
C ALA A 132 -4.00 16.79 -10.61
N PRO A 133 -5.03 17.29 -9.92
CA PRO A 133 -5.09 18.69 -9.56
C PRO A 133 -3.93 19.02 -8.62
N GLN A 134 -3.08 19.95 -9.05
CA GLN A 134 -2.02 20.51 -8.23
C GLN A 134 -2.63 21.16 -6.99
N ALA A 135 -2.34 20.60 -5.81
CA ALA A 135 -2.69 21.23 -4.55
C ALA A 135 -1.84 22.49 -4.34
N LYS A 136 -2.46 23.67 -4.47
CA LYS A 136 -1.93 24.91 -3.91
C LYS A 136 -2.03 24.87 -2.38
N PRO A 137 -1.07 25.48 -1.65
CA PRO A 137 -1.03 25.40 -0.20
C PRO A 137 -2.08 26.34 0.39
N ALA A 138 -2.94 25.80 1.26
CA ALA A 138 -3.98 26.58 1.91
C ALA A 138 -4.02 26.27 3.41
N VAL A 139 -3.62 27.31 4.15
CA VAL A 139 -4.10 27.74 5.47
C VAL A 139 -3.51 27.07 6.70
N THR A 140 -2.56 27.81 7.28
CA THR A 140 -2.21 27.85 8.70
C THR A 140 -3.48 27.97 9.56
N VAL A 141 -3.78 26.96 10.37
CA VAL A 141 -4.74 27.08 11.48
C VAL A 141 -3.97 26.94 12.79
N THR A 142 -3.86 28.06 13.48
CA THR A 142 -3.32 28.23 14.83
C THR A 142 -4.14 27.42 15.85
N PRO A 143 -3.53 26.64 16.76
CA PRO A 143 -4.29 25.99 17.83
C PRO A 143 -4.62 27.01 18.93
N ARG A 144 -5.93 27.23 19.16
CA ARG A 144 -6.41 27.97 20.34
C ARG A 144 -6.38 27.04 21.55
N ALA A 145 -5.68 27.47 22.60
CA ALA A 145 -5.63 26.85 23.91
C ALA A 145 -7.05 26.70 24.49
N GLN A 146 -7.35 25.50 25.01
CA GLN A 146 -8.48 25.26 25.89
C GLN A 146 -7.95 24.93 27.28
N THR A 147 -8.32 25.79 28.22
CA THR A 147 -8.07 25.74 29.65
C THR A 147 -8.82 24.55 30.28
N PRO A 148 -8.24 23.82 31.25
CA PRO A 148 -8.96 22.78 31.99
C PRO A 148 -9.85 23.38 33.11
N PRO A 149 -11.04 22.79 33.40
CA PRO A 149 -11.80 23.12 34.60
C PRO A 149 -11.26 22.40 35.85
N PRO A 150 -11.58 22.89 37.07
CA PRO A 150 -10.83 22.61 38.29
C PRO A 150 -11.26 21.30 38.99
N ALA A 151 -10.34 20.85 39.85
CA ALA A 151 -10.51 19.76 40.79
C ALA A 151 -11.72 19.94 41.72
N SER A 152 -12.42 18.84 42.00
CA SER A 152 -13.31 18.75 43.16
C SER A 152 -13.25 17.34 43.79
N ALA A 153 -12.77 17.35 45.02
CA ALA A 153 -13.01 16.49 46.18
C ALA A 153 -13.27 14.97 46.01
N ALA A 154 -12.43 14.19 46.69
CA ALA A 154 -12.62 12.79 47.01
C ALA A 154 -13.75 12.58 48.05
N PRO A 155 -14.55 11.49 47.94
CA PRO A 155 -15.29 10.92 49.06
C PRO A 155 -14.54 9.73 49.70
N ALA A 156 -14.70 9.62 51.02
CA ALA A 156 -14.17 8.59 51.92
C ALA A 156 -14.64 7.14 51.58
N PRO A 157 -13.96 6.09 52.08
CA PRO A 157 -14.15 4.70 51.63
C PRO A 157 -15.46 4.09 52.12
N GLN A 158 -16.25 3.53 51.19
CA GLN A 158 -17.43 2.72 51.51
C GLN A 158 -17.06 1.24 51.74
N PRO A 159 -17.74 0.53 52.66
CA PRO A 159 -17.46 -0.87 52.99
C PRO A 159 -17.81 -1.82 51.83
N THR A 160 -17.00 -2.86 51.70
CA THR A 160 -17.06 -3.94 50.70
C THR A 160 -18.43 -4.65 50.69
N PRO A 161 -19.15 -4.71 49.56
CA PRO A 161 -20.26 -5.65 49.42
C PRO A 161 -19.74 -7.05 49.04
N THR A 162 -20.28 -8.04 49.75
CA THR A 162 -20.15 -9.50 49.59
C THR A 162 -20.29 -9.96 48.12
N PRO A 163 -19.60 -11.02 47.65
CA PRO A 163 -19.64 -11.43 46.25
C PRO A 163 -21.04 -11.95 45.87
N ARG A 164 -21.71 -11.22 44.96
CA ARG A 164 -22.90 -11.71 44.25
C ARG A 164 -22.46 -12.82 43.28
N PRO A 165 -23.20 -13.95 43.14
CA PRO A 165 -22.90 -14.96 42.12
C PRO A 165 -22.88 -14.31 40.73
N ALA A 166 -21.80 -14.53 39.98
CA ALA A 166 -21.65 -13.99 38.64
C ALA A 166 -22.84 -14.42 37.75
N PRO A 167 -23.52 -13.51 37.04
CA PRO A 167 -24.46 -13.88 36.00
C PRO A 167 -23.73 -14.71 34.95
N ALA A 168 -24.34 -15.83 34.57
CA ALA A 168 -23.86 -16.71 33.50
C ALA A 168 -23.47 -15.88 32.27
N ALA A 169 -22.26 -16.13 31.76
CA ALA A 169 -21.70 -15.45 30.61
C ALA A 169 -22.68 -15.50 29.42
N THR A 170 -23.16 -14.34 28.99
CA THR A 170 -23.81 -14.16 27.70
C THR A 170 -22.90 -14.74 26.60
N PRO A 171 -23.40 -15.56 25.65
CA PRO A 171 -22.57 -16.05 24.56
C PRO A 171 -22.01 -14.85 23.79
N ALA A 172 -20.68 -14.75 23.71
CA ALA A 172 -20.06 -13.75 22.86
C ALA A 172 -20.55 -13.96 21.40
N PRO A 173 -20.85 -12.88 20.65
CA PRO A 173 -21.23 -13.00 19.25
C PRO A 173 -20.14 -13.76 18.49
N ARG A 174 -20.56 -14.73 17.67
CA ARG A 174 -19.63 -15.55 16.89
C ARG A 174 -18.90 -14.66 15.89
N SER A 175 -17.59 -14.53 16.05
CA SER A 175 -16.73 -13.81 15.10
C SER A 175 -16.59 -14.63 13.82
N LEU A 176 -16.64 -13.96 12.67
CA LEU A 176 -16.37 -14.55 11.36
C LEU A 176 -14.87 -14.64 11.05
N ALA A 177 -14.00 -14.28 12.00
CA ALA A 177 -12.56 -14.26 11.78
C ALA A 177 -12.00 -15.69 11.65
N PRO A 178 -11.24 -16.00 10.58
CA PRO A 178 -10.62 -17.31 10.43
C PRO A 178 -9.41 -17.51 11.36
N VAL A 179 -8.91 -16.44 11.98
CA VAL A 179 -7.77 -16.43 12.90
C VAL A 179 -8.06 -15.51 14.09
N PRO A 180 -7.44 -15.72 15.26
CA PRO A 180 -7.63 -14.82 16.41
C PRO A 180 -6.91 -13.48 16.19
N PHE A 181 -7.43 -12.41 16.80
CA PHE A 181 -6.72 -11.14 16.90
C PHE A 181 -5.54 -11.27 17.88
N THR A 182 -4.32 -11.12 17.38
CA THR A 182 -3.09 -11.25 18.19
C THR A 182 -2.33 -9.93 18.35
N ARG A 183 -2.49 -9.00 17.40
CA ARG A 183 -1.77 -7.72 17.38
C ARG A 183 -2.47 -6.68 16.52
N THR A 184 -2.17 -5.41 16.79
CA THR A 184 -2.63 -4.27 15.98
C THR A 184 -1.90 -4.21 14.65
N LEU A 185 -2.63 -4.10 13.54
CA LEU A 185 -2.06 -4.03 12.19
C LEU A 185 -2.06 -2.60 11.66
N ARG A 186 -0.90 -2.11 11.22
CA ARG A 186 -0.75 -0.75 10.69
C ARG A 186 0.36 -0.68 9.65
N LEU A 187 0.37 0.41 8.89
CA LEU A 187 1.45 0.69 7.95
C LEU A 187 2.74 1.01 8.73
N GLN A 188 3.83 0.34 8.37
CA GLN A 188 5.15 0.47 8.99
C GLN A 188 6.25 0.43 7.92
N ALA A 189 7.45 0.91 8.26
CA ALA A 189 8.62 0.86 7.37
C ALA A 189 8.96 -0.59 7.01
N GLN A 190 8.97 -1.47 8.02
CA GLN A 190 8.93 -2.92 7.82
C GLN A 190 7.46 -3.36 7.84
N ARG A 191 6.92 -3.71 6.67
CA ARG A 191 5.51 -4.09 6.54
C ARG A 191 5.20 -5.31 7.40
N LEU A 192 4.13 -5.22 8.19
CA LEU A 192 3.58 -6.38 8.88
C LEU A 192 3.09 -7.41 7.88
N ASN A 193 3.26 -8.68 8.21
CA ASN A 193 2.81 -9.77 7.37
C ASN A 193 2.35 -10.98 8.18
N GLY A 194 1.54 -11.83 7.57
CA GLY A 194 1.03 -13.05 8.21
C GLY A 194 -0.40 -13.40 7.81
N ALA A 195 -0.90 -14.47 8.44
CA ALA A 195 -2.26 -14.96 8.24
C ALA A 195 -3.33 -13.96 8.74
N ASP A 196 -3.02 -13.20 9.78
CA ASP A 196 -3.83 -12.10 10.32
C ASP A 196 -4.04 -10.99 9.30
N VAL A 197 -2.96 -10.55 8.64
CA VAL A 197 -3.03 -9.52 7.59
C VAL A 197 -3.81 -10.03 6.39
N ARG A 198 -3.58 -11.28 5.98
CA ARG A 198 -4.30 -11.90 4.86
C ARG A 198 -5.79 -11.98 5.14
N ALA A 199 -6.18 -12.43 6.33
CA ALA A 199 -7.58 -12.51 6.74
C ALA A 199 -8.28 -11.14 6.66
N VAL A 200 -7.63 -10.08 7.14
CA VAL A 200 -8.14 -8.70 7.04
C VAL A 200 -8.33 -8.29 5.58
N GLN A 201 -7.31 -8.50 4.74
CA GLN A 201 -7.37 -8.14 3.33
C GLN A 201 -8.47 -8.90 2.59
N ASP A 202 -8.58 -10.21 2.79
CA ASP A 202 -9.62 -11.05 2.19
C ASP A 202 -11.02 -10.54 2.58
N ARG A 203 -11.21 -10.23 3.86
CA ARG A 203 -12.48 -9.69 4.35
C ARG A 203 -12.79 -8.31 3.77
N LEU A 204 -11.79 -7.43 3.66
CA LEU A 204 -11.95 -6.11 3.02
C LEU A 204 -12.29 -6.24 1.53
N ILE A 205 -11.67 -7.17 0.81
CA ILE A 205 -11.96 -7.45 -0.61
C ILE A 205 -13.42 -7.91 -0.75
N ALA A 206 -13.87 -8.83 0.10
CA ALA A 206 -15.25 -9.31 0.10
C ALA A 206 -16.28 -8.20 0.36
N LEU A 207 -15.92 -7.19 1.17
CA LEU A 207 -16.77 -6.04 1.50
C LEU A 207 -16.66 -4.89 0.49
N THR A 208 -15.76 -4.94 -0.48
CA THR A 208 -15.59 -3.87 -1.48
C THR A 208 -16.59 -4.05 -2.62
N ARG A 209 -17.23 -2.95 -3.08
CA ARG A 209 -18.18 -2.95 -4.21
C ARG A 209 -17.70 -2.15 -5.44
N PRO A 210 -17.87 -2.66 -6.68
CA PRO A 210 -18.29 -4.04 -6.99
C PRO A 210 -17.25 -5.04 -6.49
N SER A 211 -17.69 -6.25 -6.13
CA SER A 211 -16.79 -7.28 -5.61
C SER A 211 -15.82 -7.70 -6.71
N GLY A 212 -14.56 -7.30 -6.57
CA GLY A 212 -13.54 -7.54 -7.59
C GLY A 212 -13.03 -8.98 -7.66
N GLY A 213 -13.37 -9.81 -6.66
CA GLY A 213 -12.74 -11.10 -6.41
C GLY A 213 -11.25 -10.97 -6.04
N GLY A 214 -10.64 -12.08 -5.63
CA GLY A 214 -9.22 -12.16 -5.31
C GLY A 214 -8.91 -12.31 -3.82
N HIS A 215 -7.63 -12.41 -3.51
CA HIS A 215 -7.12 -12.66 -2.18
C HIS A 215 -6.07 -11.64 -1.76
N GLY A 216 -6.02 -11.37 -0.46
CA GLY A 216 -4.94 -10.66 0.19
C GLY A 216 -3.59 -11.34 -0.05
N ASP A 217 -2.53 -10.55 -0.04
CA ASP A 217 -1.15 -11.01 -0.15
C ASP A 217 -0.54 -11.37 1.22
N GLY A 218 -1.20 -11.01 2.32
CA GLY A 218 -0.71 -11.17 3.68
C GLY A 218 0.34 -10.16 4.12
N TRP A 219 0.44 -8.99 3.47
CA TRP A 219 1.37 -7.89 3.74
C TRP A 219 0.64 -6.55 3.89
N TYR A 220 0.83 -5.89 5.03
CA TYR A 220 0.13 -4.65 5.37
C TYR A 220 0.82 -3.47 4.69
N GLY A 221 0.39 -3.18 3.46
CA GLY A 221 0.92 -2.08 2.63
C GLY A 221 0.06 -0.81 2.65
N PRO A 222 0.49 0.25 1.94
CA PRO A 222 -0.26 1.50 1.83
C PRO A 222 -1.68 1.31 1.30
N VAL A 223 -1.87 0.38 0.36
CA VAL A 223 -3.19 0.01 -0.15
C VAL A 223 -4.05 -0.60 0.94
N THR A 224 -3.53 -1.53 1.73
CA THR A 224 -4.28 -2.10 2.85
C THR A 224 -4.67 -1.01 3.85
N ALA A 225 -3.75 -0.09 4.18
CA ALA A 225 -4.05 1.04 5.06
C ALA A 225 -5.16 1.94 4.48
N ALA A 226 -5.10 2.26 3.19
CA ALA A 226 -6.13 3.03 2.50
C ALA A 226 -7.49 2.32 2.48
N THR A 227 -7.50 1.01 2.21
CA THR A 227 -8.72 0.19 2.24
C THR A 227 -9.30 0.10 3.65
N VAL A 228 -8.46 -0.01 4.68
CA VAL A 228 -8.89 0.04 6.08
C VAL A 228 -9.50 1.39 6.42
N ARG A 229 -8.93 2.50 5.95
CA ARG A 229 -9.55 3.84 6.13
C ARG A 229 -10.93 3.93 5.49
N ALA A 230 -11.07 3.43 4.26
CA ALA A 230 -12.36 3.39 3.56
C ALA A 230 -13.40 2.56 4.32
N PHE A 231 -12.99 1.38 4.81
CA PHE A 231 -13.84 0.52 5.63
C PHE A 231 -14.24 1.21 6.94
N GLN A 232 -13.29 1.83 7.65
CA GLN A 232 -13.53 2.54 8.91
C GLN A 232 -14.54 3.67 8.72
N ALA A 233 -14.37 4.48 7.67
CA ALA A 233 -15.30 5.54 7.32
C ALA A 233 -16.71 5.00 7.06
N ALA A 234 -16.85 3.93 6.27
CA ALA A 234 -18.14 3.31 5.98
C ALA A 234 -18.82 2.65 7.20
N ASN A 235 -18.03 2.30 8.22
CA ASN A 235 -18.50 1.61 9.41
C ASN A 235 -18.59 2.49 10.65
N GLY A 236 -18.38 3.80 10.52
CA GLY A 236 -18.47 4.76 11.63
C GLY A 236 -17.35 4.61 12.66
N LEU A 237 -16.19 4.10 12.24
CA LEU A 237 -15.01 3.94 13.09
C LEU A 237 -14.03 5.12 12.90
N PRO A 238 -13.14 5.37 13.87
CA PRO A 238 -12.02 6.29 13.68
C PRO A 238 -11.18 5.92 12.46
N VAL A 239 -10.98 6.87 11.54
CA VAL A 239 -10.30 6.65 10.24
C VAL A 239 -8.78 6.72 10.40
N THR A 240 -8.22 5.71 11.05
CA THR A 240 -6.78 5.62 11.38
C THR A 240 -5.97 4.90 10.32
N GLY A 241 -6.60 4.03 9.52
CA GLY A 241 -5.89 3.08 8.65
C GLY A 241 -5.13 2.00 9.44
N THR A 242 -5.50 1.82 10.71
CA THR A 242 -4.95 0.82 11.63
C THR A 242 -6.06 -0.14 12.03
N VAL A 243 -5.80 -1.44 11.97
CA VAL A 243 -6.70 -2.48 12.47
C VAL A 243 -6.34 -2.76 13.92
N ASP A 244 -7.01 -2.04 14.82
CA ASP A 244 -7.05 -2.32 16.25
C ASP A 244 -8.18 -3.32 16.58
N ARG A 245 -8.39 -3.62 17.87
CA ARG A 245 -9.41 -4.59 18.29
C ARG A 245 -10.82 -4.18 17.83
N ALA A 246 -11.18 -2.91 17.98
CA ALA A 246 -12.50 -2.42 17.58
C ALA A 246 -12.72 -2.55 16.07
N THR A 247 -11.70 -2.21 15.26
CA THR A 247 -11.75 -2.37 13.81
C THR A 247 -11.83 -3.84 13.42
N TRP A 248 -11.06 -4.72 14.07
CA TRP A 248 -11.09 -6.16 13.85
C TRP A 248 -12.48 -6.75 14.10
N ASP A 249 -13.08 -6.41 15.23
CA ASP A 249 -14.40 -6.91 15.62
C ASP A 249 -15.47 -6.49 14.64
N ARG A 250 -15.45 -5.20 14.25
CA ARG A 250 -16.36 -4.68 13.25
C ARG A 250 -16.18 -5.34 11.88
N LEU A 251 -14.93 -5.62 11.49
CA LEU A 251 -14.60 -6.20 10.18
C LEU A 251 -15.09 -7.63 10.05
N PHE A 252 -14.99 -8.41 11.13
CA PHE A 252 -15.39 -9.81 11.20
C PHE A 252 -16.74 -10.03 11.90
N SER A 253 -17.59 -9.01 11.97
CA SER A 253 -18.98 -9.15 12.38
C SER A 253 -19.91 -9.28 11.17
N GLU A 254 -21.12 -9.80 11.41
CA GLU A 254 -22.17 -9.90 10.38
C GLU A 254 -22.66 -8.51 9.96
N GLU A 255 -22.58 -7.53 10.85
CA GLU A 255 -23.07 -6.19 10.60
C GLU A 255 -22.08 -5.36 9.75
N ALA A 256 -20.91 -5.91 9.36
CA ALA A 256 -19.87 -5.20 8.64
C ALA A 256 -20.42 -4.60 7.32
N LYS A 257 -20.38 -3.27 7.19
CA LYS A 257 -20.95 -2.58 6.04
C LYS A 257 -19.99 -2.63 4.84
N PRO A 258 -20.47 -3.07 3.67
CA PRO A 258 -19.72 -2.94 2.43
C PRO A 258 -19.43 -1.48 2.07
N PHE A 259 -18.38 -1.24 1.31
CA PHE A 259 -17.96 0.10 0.88
C PHE A 259 -17.56 0.10 -0.59
N PRO A 260 -17.73 1.23 -1.31
CA PRO A 260 -17.39 1.28 -2.73
C PRO A 260 -15.87 1.31 -2.93
N ALA A 261 -15.37 0.65 -3.98
CA ALA A 261 -13.95 0.69 -4.34
C ALA A 261 -13.45 2.12 -4.58
N SER A 262 -14.33 3.00 -5.03
CA SER A 262 -14.04 4.43 -5.26
C SER A 262 -13.77 5.24 -3.98
N SER A 263 -14.13 4.73 -2.78
CA SER A 263 -13.78 5.40 -1.52
C SER A 263 -12.37 5.09 -1.03
N ILE A 264 -11.65 4.18 -1.69
CA ILE A 264 -10.27 3.85 -1.35
C ILE A 264 -9.35 4.93 -1.95
N ALA A 265 -8.93 5.88 -1.11
CA ALA A 265 -7.95 6.89 -1.49
C ALA A 265 -6.53 6.30 -1.40
N LEU A 266 -5.97 5.88 -2.54
CA LEU A 266 -4.58 5.42 -2.62
C LEU A 266 -3.61 6.61 -2.55
N PRO A 267 -2.48 6.48 -1.83
CA PRO A 267 -1.42 7.48 -1.82
C PRO A 267 -0.62 7.50 -3.13
#